data_AF-A0A179V5J2-F1
#
_entry.id   AF-A0A179V5J2-F1
#
_cell.length_a   1.000
_cell.length_b   1.000
_cell.length_c   1.000
_cell.angle_alpha   90.00
_cell.angle_beta   90.00
_cell.angle_gamma   90.00
#
_symmetry.space_group_name_H-M   'P 1'
#
loop_
_entity.id
_entity.type
_entity.pdbx_description
1 polymer ?
#
loop_
_entity_poly.entity_id
_entity_poly.type
_entity_poly.pdbx_seq_one_letter_code
_entity_poly.pdbx_strand_id
1 'polypeptide(L)'
;MTRTARKSMTLRDALAEFVKHPTPWMLIAWSGVLLASRISLGGWTIADAITPIALVAISPIAEWLIHVGILHWRPRSWGPVRVDSRLARDHRLHHQDPRDVPLVFIPWPSLIVVIAGVTAIALLAFPRTGIGLTFALTIALFLVFYEWTHYLIHTDYKPRHAIYRAVWRNHRYHHFKNENYWFTVTSSGTADRLLGTYPDPQQVKSSPTVRNLHAPSITG
;
A
#
# COMPACT_ATOMS: atom_id res chain seq x y z
N MET A 1 9.80 -9.55 37.80
CA MET A 1 9.00 -9.70 36.56
C MET A 1 9.90 -10.19 35.44
N THR A 2 9.90 -11.51 35.18
CA THR A 2 10.61 -12.11 34.05
C THR A 2 9.95 -11.64 32.76
N ARG A 3 10.67 -10.82 32.00
CA ARG A 3 10.24 -10.33 30.70
C ARG A 3 10.30 -11.52 29.75
N THR A 4 9.17 -12.23 29.56
CA THR A 4 9.07 -13.37 28.67
C THR A 4 9.61 -12.96 27.31
N ALA A 5 10.71 -13.59 26.88
CA ALA A 5 11.31 -13.32 25.58
C ALA A 5 10.24 -13.59 24.52
N ARG A 6 9.77 -12.53 23.86
CA ARG A 6 8.67 -12.62 22.90
C ARG A 6 9.10 -13.54 21.75
N LYS A 7 8.31 -14.58 21.47
CA LYS A 7 8.57 -15.54 20.40
C LYS A 7 8.65 -14.77 19.07
N SER A 8 9.74 -14.93 18.33
CA SER A 8 9.86 -14.30 17.00
C SER A 8 8.79 -14.84 16.06
N MET A 9 8.08 -13.96 15.38
CA MET A 9 7.08 -14.32 14.38
C MET A 9 7.73 -14.95 13.15
N THR A 10 7.20 -16.08 12.69
CA THR A 10 7.61 -16.72 11.43
C THR A 10 6.77 -16.21 10.26
N LEU A 11 7.20 -16.47 9.01
CA LEU A 11 6.36 -16.17 7.83
C LEU A 11 5.06 -16.96 7.84
N ARG A 12 5.06 -18.17 8.41
CA ARG A 12 3.86 -19.00 8.52
C ARG A 12 2.87 -18.38 9.50
N ASP A 13 3.35 -17.89 10.64
CA ASP A 13 2.50 -17.17 11.60
C ASP A 13 1.94 -15.88 10.96
N ALA A 14 2.78 -15.16 10.20
CA ALA A 14 2.37 -13.97 9.47
C ALA A 14 1.28 -14.26 8.43
N LEU A 15 1.47 -15.32 7.65
CA LEU A 15 0.49 -15.76 6.66
C LEU A 15 -0.83 -16.18 7.32
N ALA A 16 -0.75 -16.96 8.41
CA ALA A 16 -1.92 -17.42 9.13
C ALA A 16 -2.76 -16.28 9.71
N GLU A 17 -2.12 -15.16 10.07
CA GLU A 17 -2.82 -13.95 10.50
C GLU A 17 -3.33 -13.12 9.31
N PHE A 18 -2.52 -12.95 8.25
CA PHE A 18 -2.90 -12.21 7.03
C PHE A 18 -4.23 -12.73 6.45
N VAL A 19 -4.38 -14.05 6.37
CA VAL A 19 -5.58 -14.70 5.85
C VAL A 19 -6.80 -14.64 6.79
N LYS A 20 -6.74 -13.94 7.92
CA LYS A 20 -7.94 -13.66 8.73
C LYS A 20 -8.62 -12.36 8.35
N HIS A 21 -7.94 -11.52 7.58
CA HIS A 21 -8.44 -10.21 7.18
C HIS A 21 -9.21 -10.31 5.85
N PRO A 22 -10.26 -9.49 5.66
CA PRO A 22 -11.15 -9.64 4.51
C PRO A 22 -10.48 -9.30 3.17
N THR A 23 -9.63 -8.26 3.14
CA THR A 23 -9.08 -7.74 1.88
C THR A 23 -8.13 -8.69 1.16
N PRO A 24 -7.27 -9.48 1.83
CA PRO A 24 -6.53 -10.57 1.20
C PRO A 24 -7.40 -11.52 0.39
N TRP A 25 -8.52 -12.01 0.95
CA TRP A 25 -9.41 -12.93 0.25
C TRP A 25 -10.13 -12.27 -0.92
N MET A 26 -10.58 -11.03 -0.76
CA MET A 26 -11.21 -10.26 -1.83
C MET A 26 -10.26 -10.09 -3.02
N LEU A 27 -9.00 -9.72 -2.76
CA LEU A 27 -7.99 -9.54 -3.80
C LEU A 27 -7.59 -10.86 -4.46
N ILE A 28 -7.43 -11.95 -3.70
CA ILE A 28 -7.11 -13.28 -4.24
C ILE A 28 -8.26 -13.81 -5.10
N ALA A 29 -9.51 -13.70 -4.63
CA ALA A 29 -10.68 -14.13 -5.37
C ALA A 29 -10.85 -13.33 -6.67
N TRP A 30 -10.72 -11.99 -6.60
CA TRP A 30 -10.78 -11.13 -7.78
C TRP A 30 -9.65 -11.44 -8.78
N SER A 31 -8.42 -11.63 -8.30
CA SER A 31 -7.28 -12.06 -9.13
C SER A 31 -7.55 -13.41 -9.80
N GLY A 32 -8.13 -14.37 -9.08
CA GLY A 32 -8.49 -15.69 -9.61
C GLY A 32 -9.53 -15.61 -10.73
N VAL A 33 -10.59 -14.81 -10.53
CA VAL A 33 -11.61 -14.56 -11.57
C VAL A 33 -10.98 -13.90 -12.80
N LEU A 34 -10.21 -12.83 -12.60
CA LEU A 34 -9.54 -12.12 -13.70
C LEU A 34 -8.59 -13.02 -14.48
N LEU A 35 -7.79 -13.84 -13.79
CA LEU A 35 -6.86 -14.78 -14.40
C LEU A 35 -7.62 -15.84 -15.21
N ALA A 36 -8.65 -16.46 -14.63
CA ALA A 36 -9.47 -17.45 -15.32
C ALA A 36 -10.15 -16.84 -16.56
N SER A 37 -10.75 -15.65 -16.44
CA SER A 37 -11.34 -14.93 -17.57
C SER A 37 -10.29 -14.59 -18.64
N ARG A 38 -9.10 -14.14 -18.25
CA ARG A 38 -8.02 -13.80 -19.18
C ARG A 38 -7.52 -15.02 -19.93
N ILE A 39 -7.33 -16.15 -19.26
CA ILE A 39 -6.90 -17.41 -19.89
C ILE A 39 -7.97 -17.91 -20.87
N SER A 40 -9.23 -17.96 -20.42
CA SER A 40 -10.35 -18.44 -21.24
C SER A 40 -10.60 -17.59 -22.49
N LEU A 41 -10.39 -16.27 -22.40
CA LEU A 41 -10.55 -15.35 -23.54
C LEU A 41 -9.45 -15.54 -24.61
N GLY A 42 -8.24 -15.96 -24.21
CA GLY A 42 -7.11 -16.16 -25.14
C GLY A 42 -6.75 -14.88 -25.92
N GLY A 43 -6.36 -15.04 -27.20
CA GLY A 43 -6.08 -13.88 -28.07
C GLY A 43 -4.93 -12.99 -27.58
N TRP A 44 -3.89 -13.61 -27.03
CA TRP A 44 -2.71 -12.96 -26.48
C TRP A 44 -1.94 -12.15 -27.54
N THR A 45 -1.42 -11.01 -27.11
CA THR A 45 -0.62 -10.11 -27.93
C THR A 45 0.60 -9.63 -27.16
N ILE A 46 1.55 -8.99 -27.83
CA ILE A 46 2.70 -8.37 -27.16
C ILE A 46 2.26 -7.29 -26.14
N ALA A 47 1.11 -6.65 -26.35
CA ALA A 47 0.57 -5.67 -25.41
C ALA A 47 0.25 -6.30 -24.04
N ASP A 48 -0.10 -7.59 -23.99
CA ASP A 48 -0.32 -8.31 -22.73
C ASP A 48 0.98 -8.51 -21.94
N ALA A 49 2.14 -8.52 -22.59
CA ALA A 49 3.44 -8.54 -21.90
C ALA A 49 3.90 -7.11 -21.51
N ILE A 50 3.67 -6.12 -22.38
CA ILE A 50 4.05 -4.73 -22.13
C ILE A 50 3.24 -4.13 -20.96
N THR A 51 1.94 -4.43 -20.89
CA THR A 51 1.03 -3.88 -19.87
C THR A 51 1.54 -4.09 -18.43
N PRO A 52 1.85 -5.32 -17.98
CA PRO A 52 2.36 -5.53 -16.62
C PRO A 52 3.72 -4.88 -16.39
N ILE A 53 4.62 -4.88 -17.38
CA ILE A 53 5.93 -4.24 -17.26
C ILE A 53 5.77 -2.73 -17.05
N ALA A 54 4.93 -2.08 -17.86
CA ALA A 54 4.66 -0.66 -17.74
C ALA A 54 4.03 -0.31 -16.39
N LEU A 55 3.07 -1.12 -15.93
CA LEU A 55 2.41 -0.93 -14.63
C LEU A 55 3.38 -1.10 -13.47
N VAL A 56 4.26 -2.10 -13.50
CA VAL A 56 5.30 -2.28 -12.47
C VAL A 56 6.31 -1.14 -12.49
N ALA A 57 6.66 -0.62 -13.67
CA ALA A 57 7.56 0.52 -13.79
C ALA A 57 6.94 1.81 -13.21
N ILE A 58 5.65 2.04 -13.40
CA ILE A 58 4.95 3.23 -12.89
C ILE A 58 4.50 3.09 -11.43
N SER A 59 4.41 1.86 -10.90
CA SER A 59 3.81 1.60 -9.59
C SER A 59 4.46 2.37 -8.43
N PRO A 60 5.79 2.61 -8.36
CA PRO A 60 6.34 3.41 -7.26
C PRO A 60 5.83 4.85 -7.28
N ILE A 61 5.64 5.43 -8.47
CA ILE A 61 5.11 6.80 -8.62
C ILE A 61 3.62 6.83 -8.25
N ALA A 62 2.84 5.85 -8.72
CA ALA A 62 1.43 5.73 -8.35
C ALA A 62 1.27 5.56 -6.83
N GLU A 63 2.09 4.71 -6.21
CA GLU A 63 2.12 4.50 -4.76
C GLU A 63 2.43 5.81 -4.02
N TRP A 64 3.45 6.56 -4.46
CA TRP A 64 3.77 7.86 -3.88
C TRP A 64 2.61 8.86 -4.01
N LEU A 65 1.97 8.96 -5.18
CA LEU A 65 0.85 9.87 -5.42
C LEU A 65 -0.36 9.53 -4.54
N ILE A 66 -0.67 8.24 -4.40
CA ILE A 66 -1.73 7.77 -3.50
C ILE A 66 -1.36 8.07 -2.05
N HIS A 67 -0.13 7.78 -1.63
CA HIS A 67 0.29 7.95 -0.26
C HIS A 67 0.25 9.44 0.15
N VAL A 68 0.81 10.33 -0.67
CA VAL A 68 0.82 11.77 -0.40
C VAL A 68 -0.55 12.40 -0.62
N GLY A 69 -1.18 12.14 -1.77
CA GLY A 69 -2.39 12.84 -2.20
C GLY A 69 -3.70 12.31 -1.60
N ILE A 70 -3.74 11.03 -1.22
CA ILE A 70 -4.95 10.38 -0.69
C ILE A 70 -4.77 10.02 0.78
N LEU A 71 -3.70 9.32 1.15
CA LEU A 71 -3.54 8.79 2.51
C LEU A 71 -3.11 9.87 3.52
N HIS A 72 -2.18 10.75 3.14
CA HIS A 72 -1.77 11.94 3.92
C HIS A 72 -2.68 13.15 3.72
N TRP A 73 -3.87 12.97 3.15
CA TRP A 73 -4.81 14.06 2.94
C TRP A 73 -5.24 14.69 4.28
N ARG A 74 -4.91 15.97 4.47
CA ARG A 74 -5.42 16.76 5.60
C ARG A 74 -6.91 17.02 5.42
N PRO A 75 -7.77 16.63 6.39
CA PRO A 75 -9.21 16.89 6.30
C PRO A 75 -9.51 18.36 6.07
N ARG A 76 -10.42 18.67 5.14
CA ARG A 76 -10.84 20.05 4.82
C ARG A 76 -12.36 20.16 4.86
N SER A 77 -12.87 21.30 5.30
CA SER A 77 -14.30 21.59 5.26
C SER A 77 -14.61 22.51 4.08
N TRP A 78 -15.60 22.13 3.28
CA TRP A 78 -16.17 22.94 2.20
C TRP A 78 -17.61 23.30 2.61
N GLY A 79 -17.77 24.46 3.23
CA GLY A 79 -19.02 24.84 3.90
C GLY A 79 -19.37 23.84 5.02
N PRO A 80 -20.60 23.27 5.06
CA PRO A 80 -20.99 22.28 6.07
C PRO A 80 -20.44 20.87 5.81
N VAL A 81 -19.84 20.62 4.63
CA VAL A 81 -19.37 19.29 4.25
C VAL A 81 -17.90 19.13 4.64
N ARG A 82 -17.60 18.14 5.48
CA ARG A 82 -16.22 17.74 5.78
C ARG A 82 -15.74 16.70 4.78
N VAL A 83 -14.74 17.06 3.99
CA VAL A 83 -14.07 16.16 3.05
C VAL A 83 -12.93 15.45 3.77
N ASP A 84 -13.19 14.19 4.09
CA ASP A 84 -12.22 13.30 4.69
C ASP A 84 -12.51 11.86 4.24
N SER A 85 -11.62 11.26 3.46
CA SER A 85 -11.83 9.91 2.95
C SER A 85 -11.59 8.87 4.07
N ARG A 86 -12.22 7.70 3.95
CA ARG A 86 -11.94 6.60 4.88
C ARG A 86 -10.46 6.20 4.83
N LEU A 87 -9.87 6.16 3.63
CA LEU A 87 -8.46 5.86 3.43
C LEU A 87 -7.54 6.81 4.22
N ALA A 88 -7.80 8.12 4.16
CA ALA A 88 -7.00 9.10 4.90
C ALA A 88 -7.18 8.96 6.41
N ARG A 89 -8.43 8.76 6.87
CA ARG A 89 -8.72 8.56 8.30
C ARG A 89 -8.04 7.32 8.87
N ASP A 90 -8.24 6.18 8.23
CA ASP A 90 -7.68 4.91 8.69
C ASP A 90 -6.15 4.94 8.62
N HIS A 91 -5.56 5.60 7.60
CA HIS A 91 -4.10 5.82 7.54
C HIS A 91 -3.57 6.68 8.69
N ARG A 92 -4.29 7.71 9.12
CA ARG A 92 -3.93 8.48 10.33
C ARG A 92 -3.95 7.65 11.59
N LEU A 93 -4.98 6.80 11.75
CA LEU A 93 -5.06 5.86 12.87
C LEU A 93 -3.90 4.85 12.81
N HIS A 94 -3.54 4.37 11.62
CA HIS A 94 -2.37 3.51 11.40
C HIS A 94 -1.05 4.21 11.79
N HIS A 95 -0.89 5.51 11.52
CA HIS A 95 0.26 6.27 12.04
C HIS A 95 0.29 6.39 13.57
N GLN A 96 -0.88 6.47 14.21
CA GLN A 96 -1.00 6.52 15.68
C GLN A 96 -0.65 5.19 16.32
N ASP A 97 -1.18 4.08 15.80
CA ASP A 97 -0.86 2.73 16.23
C ASP A 97 -0.53 1.79 15.06
N PRO A 98 0.74 1.78 14.59
CA PRO A 98 1.15 0.91 13.48
C PRO A 98 1.07 -0.59 13.80
N ARG A 99 0.78 -0.98 15.04
CA ARG A 99 0.65 -2.38 15.45
C ARG A 99 -0.79 -2.88 15.43
N ASP A 100 -1.77 -2.00 15.25
CA ASP A 100 -3.15 -2.40 15.06
C ASP A 100 -3.32 -3.03 13.66
N VAL A 101 -3.24 -4.35 13.61
CA VAL A 101 -3.14 -5.13 12.36
C VAL A 101 -4.27 -4.81 11.36
N PRO A 102 -5.56 -4.73 11.75
CA PRO A 102 -6.64 -4.28 10.87
C PRO A 102 -6.40 -2.94 10.15
N LEU A 103 -5.72 -1.97 10.77
CA LEU A 103 -5.46 -0.65 10.18
C LEU A 103 -4.36 -0.66 9.11
N VAL A 104 -3.59 -1.73 9.03
CA VAL A 104 -2.52 -1.89 8.03
C VAL A 104 -3.09 -2.22 6.65
N PHE A 105 -4.28 -2.81 6.58
CA PHE A 105 -4.93 -3.23 5.34
C PHE A 105 -5.71 -2.10 4.67
N ILE A 106 -5.98 -2.25 3.37
CA ILE A 106 -6.91 -1.36 2.70
C ILE A 106 -8.28 -1.52 3.38
N PRO A 107 -8.99 -0.44 3.74
CA PRO A 107 -10.32 -0.55 4.29
C PRO A 107 -11.26 -1.25 3.28
N TRP A 108 -11.83 -2.39 3.66
CA TRP A 108 -12.57 -3.25 2.70
C TRP A 108 -13.70 -2.54 1.90
N PRO A 109 -14.47 -1.57 2.42
CA PRO A 109 -15.44 -0.82 1.63
C PRO A 109 -14.76 0.06 0.57
N SER A 110 -13.60 0.62 0.89
CA SER A 110 -12.78 1.36 -0.08
C SER A 110 -12.21 0.40 -1.14
N LEU A 111 -11.83 -0.83 -0.75
CA LEU A 111 -11.40 -1.85 -1.70
C LEU A 111 -12.52 -2.25 -2.68
N ILE A 112 -13.79 -2.33 -2.24
CA ILE A 112 -14.92 -2.59 -3.16
C ILE A 112 -14.98 -1.53 -4.26
N VAL A 113 -14.83 -0.25 -3.90
CA VAL A 113 -14.82 0.86 -4.87
C VAL A 113 -13.65 0.72 -5.84
N VAL A 114 -12.46 0.33 -5.36
CA VAL A 114 -11.28 0.09 -6.20
C VAL A 114 -11.53 -1.09 -7.16
N ILE A 115 -12.03 -2.23 -6.67
CA ILE A 115 -12.34 -3.41 -7.50
C ILE A 115 -13.34 -3.04 -8.59
N ALA A 116 -14.44 -2.37 -8.23
CA ALA A 116 -15.45 -1.95 -9.19
C ALA A 116 -14.89 -0.96 -10.22
N GLY A 117 -14.15 0.06 -9.78
CA GLY A 117 -13.59 1.08 -10.65
C GLY A 117 -12.54 0.51 -11.61
N VAL A 118 -11.59 -0.29 -11.12
CA VAL A 118 -10.56 -0.92 -11.96
C VAL A 118 -11.18 -1.91 -12.94
N THR A 119 -12.19 -2.68 -12.52
CA THR A 119 -12.92 -3.59 -13.42
C THR A 119 -13.66 -2.81 -14.51
N ALA A 120 -14.32 -1.70 -14.16
CA ALA A 120 -14.98 -0.85 -15.15
C ALA A 120 -13.97 -0.27 -16.16
N ILE A 121 -12.83 0.23 -15.70
CA ILE A 121 -11.75 0.72 -16.57
C ILE A 121 -11.27 -0.40 -17.51
N ALA A 122 -11.01 -1.59 -16.97
CA ALA A 122 -10.60 -2.74 -17.77
C ALA A 122 -11.59 -3.09 -18.89
N LEU A 123 -12.89 -3.01 -18.61
CA LEU A 123 -13.92 -3.38 -19.58
C LEU A 123 -14.26 -2.28 -20.58
N LEU A 124 -14.07 -1.00 -20.21
CA LEU A 124 -14.58 0.13 -20.99
C LEU A 124 -13.50 1.00 -21.64
N ALA A 125 -12.28 1.03 -21.08
CA ALA A 125 -11.23 1.96 -21.53
C ALA A 125 -10.22 1.34 -22.51
N PHE A 126 -10.21 0.01 -22.66
CA PHE A 126 -9.25 -0.68 -23.51
C PHE A 126 -9.86 -1.11 -24.84
N PRO A 127 -9.11 -1.01 -25.96
CA PRO A 127 -9.61 -1.39 -27.28
C PRO A 127 -9.83 -2.91 -27.41
N ARG A 128 -9.23 -3.70 -26.52
CA ARG A 128 -9.40 -5.15 -26.44
C ARG A 128 -9.64 -5.53 -24.99
N THR A 129 -10.74 -6.25 -24.73
CA THR A 129 -11.08 -6.75 -23.40
C THR A 129 -9.94 -7.57 -22.79
N GLY A 130 -9.19 -8.34 -23.60
CA GLY A 130 -8.02 -9.09 -23.13
C GLY A 130 -6.94 -8.22 -22.49
N ILE A 131 -6.59 -7.08 -23.10
CA ILE A 131 -5.60 -6.14 -22.55
C ILE A 131 -6.14 -5.51 -21.26
N GLY A 132 -7.42 -5.14 -21.24
CA GLY A 132 -8.08 -4.63 -20.05
C GLY A 132 -8.08 -5.61 -18.87
N LEU A 133 -8.36 -6.90 -19.12
CA LEU A 133 -8.27 -7.94 -18.11
C LEU A 133 -6.83 -8.14 -17.61
N THR A 134 -5.83 -8.07 -18.51
CA THR A 134 -4.40 -8.09 -18.11
C THR A 134 -4.05 -6.89 -17.22
N PHE A 135 -4.55 -5.69 -17.55
CA PHE A 135 -4.40 -4.49 -16.72
C PHE A 135 -5.00 -4.67 -15.32
N ALA A 136 -6.26 -5.08 -15.23
CA ALA A 136 -6.92 -5.30 -13.95
C ALA A 136 -6.23 -6.40 -13.13
N LEU A 137 -5.83 -7.50 -13.77
CA LEU A 137 -5.13 -8.60 -13.12
C LEU A 137 -3.79 -8.12 -12.55
N THR A 138 -3.04 -7.31 -13.30
CA THR A 138 -1.77 -6.77 -12.82
C THR A 138 -1.96 -5.89 -11.60
N ILE A 139 -2.97 -5.01 -11.60
CA ILE A 139 -3.30 -4.17 -10.44
C ILE A 139 -3.73 -5.04 -9.25
N ALA A 140 -4.59 -6.03 -9.46
CA ALA A 140 -5.05 -6.92 -8.41
C ALA A 140 -3.88 -7.65 -7.73
N LEU A 141 -2.96 -8.21 -8.52
CA LEU A 141 -1.77 -8.88 -8.02
C LEU A 141 -0.80 -7.91 -7.32
N PHE A 142 -0.66 -6.69 -7.85
CA PHE A 142 0.12 -5.64 -7.18
C PHE A 142 -0.48 -5.26 -5.83
N LEU A 143 -1.81 -5.17 -5.70
CA LEU A 143 -2.47 -4.88 -4.43
C LEU A 143 -2.28 -6.01 -3.40
N VAL A 144 -2.30 -7.29 -3.83
CA VAL A 144 -1.94 -8.42 -2.95
C VAL A 144 -0.50 -8.27 -2.44
N PHE A 145 0.43 -7.97 -3.36
CA PHE A 145 1.84 -7.75 -3.01
C PHE A 145 2.04 -6.55 -2.09
N TYR A 146 1.34 -5.45 -2.35
CA TYR A 146 1.33 -4.25 -1.52
C TYR A 146 0.83 -4.54 -0.11
N GLU A 147 -0.36 -5.13 0.04
CA GLU A 147 -0.93 -5.44 1.35
C GLU A 147 -0.03 -6.39 2.13
N TRP A 148 0.46 -7.46 1.49
CA TRP A 148 1.38 -8.39 2.14
C TRP A 148 2.66 -7.70 2.62
N THR A 149 3.25 -6.86 1.78
CA THR A 149 4.48 -6.13 2.11
C THR A 149 4.25 -5.15 3.24
N HIS A 150 3.20 -4.32 3.16
CA HIS A 150 2.85 -3.33 4.17
C HIS A 150 2.55 -4.00 5.53
N TYR A 151 1.73 -5.05 5.51
CA TYR A 151 1.44 -5.90 6.66
C TYR A 151 2.71 -6.44 7.29
N LEU A 152 3.54 -7.13 6.51
CA LEU A 152 4.73 -7.80 7.03
C LEU A 152 5.72 -6.81 7.67
N ILE A 153 5.81 -5.59 7.16
CA ILE A 153 6.69 -4.53 7.71
C ILE A 153 6.32 -4.14 9.14
N HIS A 154 5.02 -4.19 9.46
CA HIS A 154 4.48 -3.80 10.77
C HIS A 154 4.36 -4.95 11.76
N THR A 155 4.63 -6.18 11.32
CA THR A 155 4.67 -7.36 12.21
C THR A 155 6.00 -7.49 12.96
N ASP A 156 6.06 -8.43 13.91
CA ASP A 156 7.30 -8.82 14.60
C ASP A 156 8.20 -9.75 13.73
N TYR A 157 7.89 -9.94 12.44
CA TYR A 157 8.73 -10.69 11.50
C TYR A 157 10.05 -9.96 11.24
N LYS A 158 11.17 -10.66 11.48
CA LYS A 158 12.51 -10.10 11.27
C LYS A 158 12.91 -10.15 9.79
N PRO A 159 13.27 -9.02 9.15
CA PRO A 159 13.67 -9.00 7.75
C PRO A 159 14.95 -9.81 7.51
N ARG A 160 14.86 -10.88 6.72
CA ARG A 160 15.98 -11.80 6.45
C ARG A 160 16.85 -11.34 5.28
N HIS A 161 16.25 -10.91 4.19
CA HIS A 161 16.95 -10.56 2.94
C HIS A 161 17.19 -9.05 2.81
N ALA A 162 18.25 -8.67 2.08
CA ALA A 162 18.66 -7.27 1.92
C ALA A 162 17.58 -6.40 1.28
N ILE A 163 16.91 -6.90 0.23
CA ILE A 163 15.85 -6.18 -0.48
C ILE A 163 14.69 -5.85 0.46
N TYR A 164 14.12 -6.87 1.11
CA TYR A 164 13.02 -6.66 2.06
C TYR A 164 13.45 -5.79 3.25
N ARG A 165 14.67 -5.94 3.76
CA ARG A 165 15.20 -5.10 4.84
C ARG A 165 15.30 -3.63 4.44
N ALA A 166 15.61 -3.34 3.18
CA ALA A 166 15.66 -1.97 2.67
C ALA A 166 14.26 -1.34 2.65
N VAL A 167 13.27 -2.04 2.09
CA VAL A 167 11.86 -1.63 2.08
C VAL A 167 11.32 -1.46 3.51
N TRP A 168 11.59 -2.44 4.38
CA TRP A 168 11.23 -2.40 5.80
C TRP A 168 11.80 -1.18 6.53
N ARG A 169 13.08 -0.84 6.31
CA ARG A 169 13.68 0.37 6.90
C ARG A 169 13.02 1.64 6.36
N ASN A 170 12.83 1.70 5.03
CA ASN A 170 12.27 2.87 4.36
C ASN A 170 10.93 3.28 4.97
N HIS A 171 9.96 2.35 4.97
CA HIS A 171 8.62 2.61 5.49
C HIS A 171 8.61 2.84 7.01
N ARG A 172 9.56 2.27 7.75
CA ARG A 172 9.68 2.55 9.19
C ARG A 172 10.25 3.93 9.47
N TYR A 173 11.11 4.47 8.62
CA TYR A 173 11.50 5.89 8.76
C TYR A 173 10.30 6.80 8.58
N HIS A 174 9.42 6.49 7.63
CA HIS A 174 8.16 7.21 7.45
C HIS A 174 7.29 7.21 8.73
N HIS A 175 7.06 6.04 9.33
CA HIS A 175 6.18 5.91 10.50
C HIS A 175 6.80 6.33 11.84
N PHE A 176 8.12 6.25 11.99
CA PHE A 176 8.76 6.44 13.30
C PHE A 176 9.73 7.63 13.36
N LYS A 177 10.08 8.22 12.21
CA LYS A 177 11.00 9.35 12.14
C LYS A 177 10.31 10.59 11.58
N ASN A 178 9.86 10.58 10.34
CA ASN A 178 9.23 11.75 9.73
C ASN A 178 8.28 11.32 8.60
N GLU A 179 7.02 11.69 8.75
CA GLU A 179 5.90 11.37 7.86
C GLU A 179 5.95 12.10 6.51
N ASN A 180 6.83 13.09 6.35
CA ASN A 180 6.92 13.87 5.11
C ASN A 180 7.93 13.27 4.10
N TYR A 181 8.49 12.10 4.40
CA TYR A 181 9.52 11.45 3.61
C TYR A 181 9.32 9.93 3.55
N TRP A 182 10.01 9.27 2.61
CA TRP A 182 10.03 7.80 2.46
C TRP A 182 8.65 7.17 2.24
N PHE A 183 7.86 7.74 1.32
CA PHE A 183 6.48 7.35 1.05
C PHE A 183 6.33 6.00 0.35
N THR A 184 7.34 5.49 -0.38
CA THR A 184 7.16 4.17 -1.01
C THR A 184 7.19 3.04 0.03
N VAL A 185 6.18 2.19 0.00
CA VAL A 185 5.93 1.01 0.82
C VAL A 185 6.45 -0.27 0.17
N THR A 186 6.37 -0.42 -1.16
CA THR A 186 6.78 -1.66 -1.85
C THR A 186 8.17 -1.61 -2.47
N SER A 187 8.76 -0.42 -2.54
CA SER A 187 10.13 -0.20 -2.98
C SER A 187 10.95 0.52 -1.92
N SER A 188 12.27 0.54 -2.06
CA SER A 188 13.17 1.24 -1.14
C SER A 188 13.40 2.69 -1.56
N GLY A 189 12.33 3.43 -1.88
CA GLY A 189 12.37 4.87 -2.19
C GLY A 189 12.57 5.22 -3.66
N THR A 190 12.07 4.40 -4.60
CA THR A 190 12.23 4.66 -6.04
C THR A 190 11.60 6.00 -6.42
N ALA A 191 10.32 6.19 -6.12
CA ALA A 191 9.64 7.47 -6.36
C ALA A 191 10.12 8.57 -5.40
N ASP A 192 10.47 8.23 -4.16
CA ASP A 192 10.98 9.21 -3.20
C ASP A 192 12.27 9.89 -3.69
N ARG A 193 13.17 9.17 -4.35
CA ARG A 193 14.38 9.77 -4.94
C ARG A 193 14.05 10.67 -6.12
N LEU A 194 13.12 10.23 -6.97
CA LEU A 194 12.70 11.00 -8.14
C LEU A 194 12.00 12.31 -7.74
N LEU A 195 11.25 12.29 -6.64
CA LEU A 195 10.40 13.40 -6.19
C LEU A 195 11.00 14.19 -5.01
N GLY A 196 12.25 13.91 -4.63
CA GLY A 196 12.97 14.68 -3.61
C GLY A 196 12.52 14.41 -2.17
N THR A 197 11.87 13.27 -1.91
CA THR A 197 11.40 12.84 -0.57
C THR A 197 12.22 11.69 0.03
N TYR A 198 13.46 11.48 -0.42
CA TYR A 198 14.41 10.49 0.09
C TYR A 198 15.68 11.12 0.71
N PRO A 199 15.58 11.90 1.80
CA PRO A 199 16.76 12.42 2.48
C PRO A 199 17.53 11.33 3.24
N ASP A 200 18.78 11.63 3.60
CA ASP A 200 19.56 10.80 4.53
C ASP A 200 18.84 10.74 5.90
N PRO A 201 18.44 9.55 6.38
CA PRO A 201 17.81 9.41 7.69
C PRO A 201 18.67 9.90 8.85
N GLN A 202 19.98 10.07 8.73
CA GLN A 202 20.80 10.61 9.82
C GLN A 202 20.66 12.14 9.93
N GLN A 203 20.33 12.82 8.83
CA GLN A 203 20.27 14.28 8.75
C GLN A 203 18.87 14.84 9.04
N VAL A 204 17.84 14.01 8.97
CA VAL A 204 16.45 14.41 9.24
C VAL A 204 16.14 14.43 10.73
N LYS A 205 15.54 15.51 11.22
CA LYS A 205 14.97 15.56 12.59
C LYS A 205 13.66 14.78 12.65
N SER A 206 13.41 14.16 13.80
CA SER A 206 12.12 13.50 14.02
C SER A 206 10.99 14.53 14.01
N SER A 207 9.90 14.22 13.30
CA SER A 207 8.74 15.10 13.24
C SER A 207 7.88 14.97 14.51
N PRO A 208 7.36 16.08 15.06
CA PRO A 208 6.45 16.03 16.20
C PRO A 208 5.10 15.39 15.85
N THR A 209 4.73 15.33 14.57
CA THR A 209 3.43 14.83 14.08
C THR A 209 3.50 13.45 13.44
N VAL A 210 4.65 12.76 13.49
CA VAL A 210 4.86 11.46 12.83
C VAL A 210 3.88 10.37 13.26
N ARG A 211 3.39 10.44 14.51
CA ARG A 211 2.37 9.55 15.06
C ARG A 211 0.98 10.19 15.18
N ASN A 212 0.82 11.43 14.75
CA ASN A 212 -0.47 12.11 14.81
C ASN A 212 -0.56 13.15 13.69
N LEU A 213 -0.77 12.65 12.46
CA LEU A 213 -0.68 13.47 11.27
C LEU A 213 -1.64 14.67 11.36
N HIS A 214 -1.10 15.85 11.05
CA HIS A 214 -1.81 17.14 11.08
C HIS A 214 -2.24 17.63 12.47
N ALA A 215 -1.79 16.99 13.55
CA ALA A 215 -1.93 17.60 14.87
C ALA A 215 -1.22 18.96 14.89
N PRO A 216 -1.74 19.95 15.65
CA PRO A 216 -1.03 21.21 15.86
C PRO A 216 0.38 20.90 16.38
N SER A 217 1.40 21.44 15.70
CA SER A 217 2.75 21.30 16.22
C SER A 217 2.82 22.15 17.50
N ILE A 218 3.46 21.66 18.56
CA ILE A 218 3.66 22.45 19.80
C ILE A 218 4.47 23.73 19.51
N THR A 219 5.08 23.80 18.32
CA THR A 219 5.89 24.92 17.82
C THR A 219 5.16 25.88 16.88
N GLY A 220 3.86 25.73 16.63
CA GLY A 220 3.06 26.60 15.74
C GLY A 220 2.11 25.86 14.83
#